data_AF-A0A5B7DQQ5-F1
#
_entry.id   AF-A0A5B7DQQ5-F1
#
_cell.length_a   1.000
_cell.length_b   1.000
_cell.length_c   1.000
_cell.angle_alpha   90.00
_cell.angle_beta   90.00
_cell.angle_gamma   90.00
#
_symmetry.space_group_name_H-M   'P 1'
#
loop_
_entity.id
_entity.type
_entity.pdbx_description
1 polymer ?
#
loop_
_entity_poly.entity_id
_entity_poly.type
_entity_poly.pdbx_seq_one_letter_code
_entity_poly.pdbx_strand_id
1 'polypeptide(L)'
;MQFNEVVFPFCLSDKTPTPGSSVTGAGFGLVNATHRPSRLQEADLEVLEASRCESIFEREQFTPQLRLRYPQLLQGQSILCATYPDRSACQGDSGGPLYMDRNNLRFLVGIVGSGVSCRANGISILPGLYINVADHIEFIDSVLYSPSPF
;
A
#
# COMPACT_ATOMS: atom_id res chain seq x y z
N MET A 1 18.61 17.44 2.93
CA MET A 1 18.05 16.97 1.63
C MET A 1 17.61 18.22 0.86
N GLN A 2 17.89 18.31 -0.44
CA GLN A 2 17.45 19.42 -1.29
C GLN A 2 16.52 18.88 -2.38
N PHE A 3 15.41 19.57 -2.62
CA PHE A 3 14.46 19.16 -3.65
C PHE A 3 14.91 19.58 -5.05
N ASN A 4 14.64 18.74 -6.04
CA ASN A 4 14.94 18.95 -7.45
C ASN A 4 14.01 18.07 -8.33
N GLU A 5 14.29 18.00 -9.62
CA GLU A 5 13.48 17.25 -10.62
C GLU A 5 13.37 15.74 -10.34
N VAL A 6 14.29 15.15 -9.58
CA VAL A 6 14.31 13.70 -9.25
C VAL A 6 14.14 13.43 -7.75
N VAL A 7 14.11 14.47 -6.93
CA VAL A 7 13.94 14.39 -5.48
C VAL A 7 12.87 15.39 -5.06
N PHE A 8 11.64 14.92 -4.90
CA PHE A 8 10.51 15.75 -4.47
C PHE A 8 9.52 14.92 -3.64
N PRO A 9 8.76 15.55 -2.73
CA PRO A 9 7.83 14.83 -1.87
C PRO A 9 6.55 14.47 -2.63
N PHE A 10 5.85 13.45 -2.11
CA PHE A 10 4.45 13.24 -2.43
C PHE A 10 3.58 14.27 -1.71
N CYS A 11 2.46 14.66 -2.33
CA CYS A 11 1.36 15.26 -1.61
C CYS A 11 0.70 14.20 -0.72
N LEU A 12 0.19 14.56 0.45
CA LEU A 12 -0.61 13.64 1.27
C LEU A 12 -2.07 13.68 0.83
N SER A 13 -2.70 12.52 0.68
CA SER A 13 -4.13 12.42 0.40
C SER A 13 -4.92 12.31 1.71
N ASP A 14 -5.84 13.24 1.94
CA ASP A 14 -6.85 13.20 3.01
C ASP A 14 -8.08 12.35 2.65
N LYS A 15 -8.05 11.73 1.47
CA LYS A 15 -9.16 10.92 0.94
C LYS A 15 -8.70 9.53 0.61
N THR A 16 -9.43 8.55 1.13
CA THR A 16 -9.32 7.15 0.74
C THR A 16 -9.70 7.01 -0.75
N PRO A 17 -8.88 6.34 -1.57
CA PRO A 17 -9.24 6.03 -2.94
C PRO A 17 -10.55 5.24 -3.05
N THR A 18 -11.37 5.56 -4.05
CA THR A 18 -12.61 4.83 -4.31
C THR A 18 -12.31 3.43 -4.84
N PRO A 19 -13.06 2.38 -4.43
CA PRO A 19 -12.96 1.07 -5.07
C PRO A 19 -13.11 1.15 -6.60
N GLY A 20 -12.29 0.39 -7.32
CA GLY A 20 -12.17 0.41 -8.78
C GLY A 20 -11.23 1.49 -9.32
N SER A 21 -10.71 2.40 -8.50
CA SER A 21 -9.70 3.36 -8.94
C SER A 21 -8.33 2.69 -9.12
N SER A 22 -7.55 3.21 -10.07
CA SER A 22 -6.17 2.78 -10.31
C SER A 22 -5.22 3.54 -9.37
N VAL A 23 -4.28 2.81 -8.79
CA VAL A 23 -3.22 3.32 -7.90
C VAL A 23 -1.89 2.69 -8.31
N THR A 24 -0.78 3.42 -8.19
CA THR A 24 0.54 2.94 -8.59
C THR A 24 1.39 2.65 -7.36
N GLY A 25 1.93 1.44 -7.27
CA GLY A 25 2.92 1.06 -6.28
C GLY A 25 4.32 1.12 -6.88
N ALA A 26 5.31 1.59 -6.12
CA ALA A 26 6.69 1.66 -6.58
C ALA A 26 7.69 1.13 -5.54
N GLY A 27 8.73 0.44 -5.98
CA GLY A 27 9.71 -0.14 -5.07
C GLY A 27 10.90 -0.86 -5.70
N PHE A 28 11.82 -1.28 -4.82
CA PHE A 28 13.02 -2.06 -5.13
C PHE A 28 13.00 -3.44 -4.47
N GLY A 29 11.82 -3.88 -4.03
CA GLY A 29 11.61 -5.21 -3.49
C GLY A 29 11.85 -6.31 -4.51
N LEU A 30 11.73 -7.54 -4.03
CA LEU A 30 11.89 -8.73 -4.85
C LEU A 30 10.86 -8.76 -5.99
N VAL A 31 11.34 -8.90 -7.24
CA VAL A 31 10.47 -9.11 -8.42
C VAL A 31 10.20 -10.59 -8.69
N ASN A 32 10.96 -11.47 -8.03
CA ASN A 32 10.75 -12.91 -7.97
C ASN A 32 11.36 -13.44 -6.67
N ALA A 33 11.37 -14.76 -6.46
CA ALA A 33 11.81 -15.37 -5.21
C ALA A 33 13.23 -14.97 -4.72
N THR A 34 14.12 -14.48 -5.60
CA THR A 34 15.53 -14.22 -5.24
C THR A 34 16.10 -12.91 -5.79
N HIS A 35 15.48 -12.33 -6.82
CA HIS A 35 16.05 -11.19 -7.53
C HIS A 35 15.49 -9.85 -7.03
N ARG A 36 16.41 -8.95 -6.64
CA ARG A 36 16.13 -7.53 -6.45
C ARG A 36 16.58 -6.73 -7.66
N PRO A 37 15.73 -5.84 -8.20
CA PRO A 37 16.05 -5.05 -9.37
C PRO A 37 17.01 -3.91 -9.02
N SER A 38 17.86 -3.51 -9.96
CA SER A 38 18.74 -2.33 -9.83
C SER A 38 18.06 -1.03 -10.27
N ARG A 39 16.91 -1.14 -10.95
CA ARG A 39 16.06 -0.01 -11.35
C ARG A 39 14.76 -0.06 -10.57
N LEU A 40 14.21 1.10 -10.25
CA LEU A 40 12.90 1.20 -9.60
C LEU A 40 11.84 0.48 -10.46
N GLN A 41 10.99 -0.31 -9.82
CA GLN A 41 9.85 -0.95 -10.46
C GLN A 41 8.57 -0.24 -10.05
N GLU A 42 7.60 -0.22 -10.95
CA GLU A 42 6.27 0.34 -10.73
C GLU A 42 5.20 -0.64 -11.23
N ALA A 43 4.07 -0.66 -10.54
CA ALA A 43 2.92 -1.46 -10.93
C ALA A 43 1.62 -0.73 -10.61
N ASP A 44 0.74 -0.67 -11.61
CA ASP A 44 -0.63 -0.20 -11.42
C ASP A 44 -1.48 -1.33 -10.81
N LEU A 45 -2.25 -0.98 -9.80
CA LEU A 45 -3.13 -1.86 -9.05
C LEU A 45 -4.55 -1.25 -9.03
N GLU A 46 -5.56 -2.10 -8.90
CA GLU A 46 -6.94 -1.67 -8.72
C GLU A 46 -7.31 -1.73 -7.23
N VAL A 47 -7.89 -0.65 -6.70
CA VAL A 47 -8.40 -0.59 -5.33
C VAL A 47 -9.63 -1.48 -5.20
N LEU A 48 -9.65 -2.36 -4.21
CA LEU A 48 -10.78 -3.23 -3.91
C LEU A 48 -11.66 -2.64 -2.81
N GLU A 49 -12.95 -2.93 -2.91
CA GLU A 49 -13.87 -2.72 -1.81
C GLU A 49 -13.56 -3.70 -0.66
N ALA A 50 -13.76 -3.27 0.58
CA ALA A 50 -13.34 -3.98 1.77
C ALA A 50 -13.97 -5.38 1.86
N SER A 51 -15.28 -5.51 1.66
CA SER A 51 -15.97 -6.81 1.70
C SER A 51 -15.47 -7.75 0.59
N ARG A 52 -15.20 -7.24 -0.61
CA ARG A 52 -14.59 -8.02 -1.70
C ARG A 52 -13.20 -8.49 -1.31
N CYS A 53 -12.39 -7.63 -0.69
CA CYS A 53 -11.08 -8.01 -0.19
C CYS A 53 -11.18 -9.12 0.87
N GLU A 54 -12.08 -9.00 1.86
CA GLU A 54 -12.32 -10.04 2.88
C GLU A 54 -12.65 -11.39 2.23
N SER A 55 -13.60 -11.37 1.28
CA SER A 55 -14.09 -12.58 0.63
C SER A 55 -12.99 -13.37 -0.10
N ILE A 56 -11.98 -12.66 -0.64
CA ILE A 56 -10.83 -13.30 -1.29
C ILE A 56 -9.98 -14.03 -0.24
N PHE A 57 -9.67 -13.37 0.87
CA PHE A 57 -8.89 -14.00 1.93
C PHE A 57 -9.63 -15.15 2.63
N GLU A 58 -10.95 -15.08 2.74
CA GLU A 58 -11.81 -16.16 3.22
C GLU A 58 -11.79 -17.37 2.31
N ARG A 59 -11.98 -17.17 1.00
CA ARG A 59 -11.95 -18.24 0.01
C ARG A 59 -10.62 -18.99 -0.01
N GLU A 60 -9.51 -18.26 0.10
CA GLU A 60 -8.16 -18.84 0.09
C GLU A 60 -7.72 -19.37 1.48
N GLN A 61 -8.61 -19.34 2.49
CA GLN A 61 -8.37 -19.82 3.86
C GLN A 61 -7.22 -19.10 4.61
N PHE A 62 -6.91 -17.85 4.23
CA PHE A 62 -5.89 -17.02 4.88
C PHE A 62 -6.44 -16.12 6.00
N THR A 63 -7.76 -16.06 6.18
CA THR A 63 -8.44 -15.23 7.19
C THR A 63 -7.94 -15.42 8.63
N PRO A 64 -7.66 -16.64 9.13
CA PRO A 64 -7.16 -16.80 10.50
C PRO A 64 -5.81 -16.12 10.73
N GLN A 65 -4.89 -16.21 9.75
CA GLN A 65 -3.57 -15.57 9.85
C GLN A 65 -3.68 -14.04 9.77
N LEU A 66 -4.59 -13.54 8.93
CA LEU A 66 -4.85 -12.12 8.81
C LEU A 66 -5.49 -11.52 10.06
N ARG A 67 -6.52 -12.15 10.64
CA ARG A 67 -7.16 -11.64 11.86
C ARG A 67 -6.24 -11.66 13.07
N LEU A 68 -5.24 -12.55 13.09
CA LEU A 68 -4.18 -12.53 14.11
C LEU A 68 -3.24 -11.33 13.94
N ARG A 69 -2.88 -10.98 12.69
CA ARG A 69 -1.94 -9.89 12.40
C ARG A 69 -2.62 -8.51 12.39
N TYR A 70 -3.87 -8.48 11.98
CA TYR A 70 -4.72 -7.32 11.83
C TYR A 70 -6.09 -7.62 12.41
N PRO A 71 -6.22 -7.68 13.74
CA PRO A 71 -7.53 -7.75 14.36
C PRO A 71 -8.34 -6.54 13.88
N GLN A 72 -9.52 -6.78 13.31
CA GLN A 72 -10.38 -5.74 12.71
C GLN A 72 -9.91 -5.19 11.34
N LEU A 73 -9.08 -5.93 10.59
CA LEU A 73 -8.52 -5.59 9.25
C LEU A 73 -9.46 -4.80 8.33
N LEU A 74 -10.77 -5.07 8.40
CA LEU A 74 -11.81 -4.51 7.54
C LEU A 74 -13.00 -3.92 8.31
N GLN A 75 -12.93 -3.86 9.65
CA GLN A 75 -13.98 -3.31 10.51
C GLN A 75 -13.73 -1.85 10.91
N GLY A 76 -12.54 -1.29 10.63
CA GLY A 76 -12.18 0.10 10.96
C GLY A 76 -11.04 0.64 10.10
N GLN A 77 -11.39 1.10 8.89
CA GLN A 77 -10.76 2.03 7.91
C GLN A 77 -9.23 2.20 7.71
N SER A 78 -8.33 1.62 8.50
CA SER A 78 -6.89 1.91 8.39
C SER A 78 -6.14 1.12 7.32
N ILE A 79 -6.84 0.23 6.59
CA ILE A 79 -6.24 -0.63 5.57
C ILE A 79 -6.92 -0.40 4.22
N LEU A 80 -6.10 -0.10 3.23
CA LEU A 80 -6.45 -0.07 1.83
C LEU A 80 -6.09 -1.40 1.19
N CYS A 81 -7.01 -1.95 0.40
CA CYS A 81 -6.79 -3.18 -0.34
C CYS A 81 -6.64 -2.87 -1.83
N ALA A 82 -5.59 -3.36 -2.47
CA ALA A 82 -5.40 -3.19 -3.91
C ALA A 82 -4.83 -4.47 -4.54
N THR A 83 -5.25 -4.77 -5.75
CA THR A 83 -4.93 -6.04 -6.43
C THR A 83 -4.48 -5.83 -7.87
N TYR A 84 -3.74 -6.80 -8.38
CA TYR A 84 -3.50 -6.98 -9.79
C TYR A 84 -3.34 -8.48 -10.11
N PRO A 85 -3.72 -8.96 -11.32
CA PRO A 85 -3.71 -10.39 -11.63
C PRO A 85 -2.36 -11.09 -11.46
N ASP A 86 -1.24 -10.41 -11.73
CA ASP A 86 0.12 -11.00 -11.74
C ASP A 86 1.19 -10.16 -11.02
N ARG A 87 0.79 -9.10 -10.29
CA ARG A 87 1.72 -8.15 -9.64
C ARG A 87 1.29 -7.85 -8.20
N SER A 88 2.25 -7.81 -7.30
CA SER A 88 2.04 -7.32 -5.93
C SER A 88 3.38 -6.84 -5.35
N ALA A 89 3.32 -5.99 -4.33
CA ALA A 89 4.50 -5.67 -3.53
C ALA A 89 5.04 -6.94 -2.84
N CYS A 90 6.35 -6.99 -2.63
CA CYS A 90 7.05 -8.15 -2.10
C CYS A 90 8.05 -7.76 -1.01
N GLN A 91 8.86 -8.73 -0.59
CA GLN A 91 9.89 -8.52 0.42
C GLN A 91 10.87 -7.44 -0.02
N GLY A 92 10.98 -6.38 0.79
CA GLY A 92 11.80 -5.20 0.49
C GLY A 92 11.00 -3.99 0.01
N ASP A 93 9.70 -4.13 -0.30
CA ASP A 93 8.85 -2.99 -0.65
C ASP A 93 8.19 -2.32 0.56
N SER A 94 8.30 -2.90 1.77
CA SER A 94 7.70 -2.33 2.99
C SER A 94 8.14 -0.88 3.24
N GLY A 95 7.17 -0.01 3.52
CA GLY A 95 7.38 1.44 3.62
C GLY A 95 7.36 2.18 2.28
N GLY A 96 7.31 1.45 1.16
CA GLY A 96 7.17 2.02 -0.18
C GLY A 96 5.79 2.68 -0.40
N PRO A 97 5.70 3.58 -1.38
CA PRO A 97 4.48 4.34 -1.64
C PRO A 97 3.47 3.54 -2.47
N LEU A 98 2.20 3.81 -2.19
CA LEU A 98 1.10 3.62 -3.11
C LEU A 98 0.49 5.00 -3.39
N TYR A 99 0.43 5.42 -4.65
CA TYR A 99 0.09 6.79 -5.02
C TYR A 99 -0.90 6.89 -6.19
N MET A 100 -1.50 8.08 -6.34
CA MET A 100 -2.31 8.47 -7.50
C MET A 100 -1.79 9.75 -8.11
N ASP A 101 -1.79 9.84 -9.44
CA ASP A 101 -1.51 11.09 -10.14
C ASP A 101 -2.79 11.95 -10.26
N ARG A 102 -2.72 13.21 -9.83
CA ARG A 102 -3.79 14.20 -9.99
C ARG A 102 -3.18 15.57 -10.28
N ASN A 103 -3.62 16.21 -11.37
CA ASN A 103 -3.15 17.55 -11.77
C ASN A 103 -1.60 17.66 -11.83
N ASN A 104 -0.93 16.66 -12.40
CA ASN A 104 0.54 16.54 -12.46
C ASN A 104 1.26 16.45 -11.11
N LEU A 105 0.53 16.14 -10.03
CA LEU A 105 1.09 15.87 -8.71
C LEU A 105 0.82 14.43 -8.30
N ARG A 106 1.76 13.86 -7.55
CA ARG A 106 1.63 12.51 -6.97
C ARG A 106 1.11 12.61 -5.54
N PHE A 107 -0.06 12.01 -5.31
CA PHE A 107 -0.68 11.94 -4.00
C PHE A 107 -0.44 10.57 -3.39
N LEU A 108 0.21 10.53 -2.23
CA LEU A 108 0.37 9.32 -1.44
C LEU A 108 -0.98 8.94 -0.83
N VAL A 109 -1.47 7.76 -1.18
CA VAL A 109 -2.78 7.24 -0.73
C VAL A 109 -2.63 6.01 0.16
N GLY A 110 -1.51 5.30 0.03
CA GLY A 110 -1.22 4.14 0.85
C GLY A 110 0.27 3.94 1.08
N ILE A 111 0.60 3.14 2.09
CA ILE A 111 1.97 2.73 2.38
C ILE A 111 2.02 1.21 2.42
N VAL A 112 3.02 0.61 1.77
CA VAL A 112 3.22 -0.84 1.80
C VAL A 112 3.44 -1.30 3.24
N GLY A 113 2.48 -2.05 3.76
CA GLY A 113 2.50 -2.57 5.12
C GLY A 113 3.26 -3.89 5.26
N SER A 114 3.28 -4.41 6.49
CA SER A 114 3.59 -5.81 6.73
C SER A 114 2.49 -6.70 6.12
N GLY A 115 2.75 -7.97 5.83
CA GLY A 115 1.70 -8.90 5.41
C GLY A 115 1.24 -8.82 3.94
N VAL A 116 1.82 -7.95 3.12
CA VAL A 116 1.69 -8.08 1.65
C VAL A 116 2.38 -9.36 1.22
N SER A 117 1.61 -10.31 0.72
CA SER A 117 2.13 -11.56 0.19
C SER A 117 2.45 -11.38 -1.29
N CYS A 118 3.72 -11.56 -1.65
CA CYS A 118 4.09 -11.81 -3.02
C CYS A 118 3.95 -13.29 -3.35
N ARG A 119 3.81 -13.59 -4.64
CA ARG A 119 3.60 -14.96 -5.12
C ARG A 119 4.75 -15.87 -4.68
N ALA A 120 4.49 -16.70 -3.67
CA ALA A 120 5.36 -17.80 -3.29
C ALA A 120 4.71 -19.10 -3.77
N ASN A 121 5.44 -19.88 -4.58
CA ASN A 121 5.15 -21.29 -4.84
C ASN A 121 3.73 -21.63 -5.34
N GLY A 122 3.23 -20.93 -6.37
CA GLY A 122 1.99 -21.34 -7.07
C GLY A 122 0.67 -21.05 -6.33
N ILE A 123 0.71 -20.29 -5.23
CA ILE A 123 -0.49 -19.78 -4.53
C ILE A 123 -1.08 -18.60 -5.33
N SER A 124 -2.41 -18.51 -5.38
CA SER A 124 -3.15 -17.35 -5.92
C SER A 124 -2.61 -16.04 -5.33
N ILE A 125 -2.47 -15.01 -6.15
CA ILE A 125 -2.07 -13.69 -5.66
C ILE A 125 -3.21 -13.14 -4.81
N LEU A 126 -2.99 -13.10 -3.50
CA LEU A 126 -3.88 -12.39 -2.59
C LEU A 126 -3.75 -10.89 -2.85
N PRO A 127 -4.83 -10.11 -2.67
CA PRO A 127 -4.75 -8.66 -2.73
C PRO A 127 -3.69 -8.13 -1.77
N GLY A 128 -2.98 -7.09 -2.17
CA GLY A 128 -2.08 -6.37 -1.29
C GLY A 128 -2.85 -5.56 -0.25
N LEU A 129 -2.32 -5.53 0.98
CA LEU A 129 -2.85 -4.73 2.08
C LEU A 129 -1.88 -3.60 2.38
N TYR A 130 -2.39 -2.37 2.34
CA TYR A 130 -1.64 -1.14 2.48
C TYR A 130 -2.21 -0.34 3.63
N ILE A 131 -1.38 0.39 4.35
CA ILE A 131 -1.85 1.34 5.36
C ILE A 131 -2.53 2.48 4.62
N ASN A 132 -3.77 2.81 4.97
CA ASN A 132 -4.53 3.91 4.35
C ASN A 132 -4.04 5.27 4.88
N VAL A 133 -3.45 6.10 4.02
CA VAL A 133 -2.86 7.38 4.47
C VAL A 133 -3.91 8.37 4.98
N ALA A 134 -5.11 8.36 4.40
CA ALA A 134 -6.18 9.27 4.78
C ALA A 134 -6.54 9.16 6.28
N ASP A 135 -6.53 7.93 6.81
CA ASP A 135 -6.83 7.62 8.20
C ASP A 135 -5.73 8.06 9.19
N HIS A 136 -4.56 8.45 8.68
CA HIS A 136 -3.41 8.82 9.50
C HIS A 136 -2.97 10.29 9.32
N ILE A 137 -3.70 11.09 8.54
CA ILE A 137 -3.35 12.51 8.30
C ILE A 137 -3.30 13.29 9.62
N GLU A 138 -4.28 13.14 10.50
CA GLU A 138 -4.30 13.86 11.78
C GLU A 138 -3.07 13.53 12.64
N PHE A 139 -2.67 12.26 12.67
CA PHE A 139 -1.46 11.84 13.36
C PHE A 139 -0.20 12.45 12.71
N ILE A 140 -0.09 12.39 11.37
CA ILE A 140 1.05 12.94 10.63
C ILE A 140 1.17 14.45 10.90
N ASP A 141 0.07 15.19 10.77
CA ASP A 141 0.03 16.63 11.02
C ASP A 141 0.37 16.94 12.48
N SER A 142 -0.12 16.15 13.44
CA SER A 142 0.22 16.33 14.85
C SER A 142 1.73 16.20 15.08
N VAL A 143 2.43 15.29 14.40
CA VAL A 143 3.88 15.13 14.56
C VAL A 143 4.65 16.22 13.83
N LEU A 144 4.21 16.61 12.63
CA LEU A 144 4.88 17.63 11.82
C LEU A 144 4.73 19.05 12.37
N TYR A 145 3.59 19.36 12.96
CA TYR A 145 3.23 20.71 13.40
C TYR A 145 3.09 20.86 14.92
N SER A 146 3.33 19.81 15.71
CA SER A 146 3.48 19.99 17.16
C SER A 146 4.67 20.91 17.46
N PRO A 147 4.53 21.86 18.40
CA PRO A 147 5.67 22.62 18.87
C PRO A 147 6.73 21.65 19.40
N SER A 148 7.95 21.79 18.90
CA SER A 148 9.12 21.07 19.40
C SER A 148 9.13 21.15 20.94
N PRO A 149 9.27 20.03 21.67
CA PRO A 149 9.53 20.06 23.11
C PRO A 149 10.95 20.55 23.46
N PHE A 150 11.75 20.95 22.45
CA PHE A 150 13.10 21.50 22.56
C PHE A 150 13.21 22.88 21.95
#